data_AF-A0A8J5SPS3-F1
#
_entry.id   AF-A0A8J5SPS3-F1
#
_cell.length_a   1.000
_cell.length_b   1.000
_cell.length_c   1.000
_cell.angle_alpha   90.00
_cell.angle_beta   90.00
_cell.angle_gamma   90.00
#
_symmetry.space_group_name_H-M   'P 1'
#
loop_
_entity.id
_entity.type
_entity.pdbx_description
1 polymer ?
#
loop_
_entity_poly.entity_id
_entity_poly.type
_entity_poly.pdbx_seq_one_letter_code
_entity_poly.pdbx_strand_id
1 'polypeptide(L)'
;MTLKWPAYNDTAPHPLVGAEVPITVFDRAAFDLFVPMVFAYRAPAPSNEALKEGLVRAVEAYPHLAGRLAVDRHGRRFIHVNNEGVLVVEATVEADLADVLTNSGAMAANVADLYPPPPEARN
;
A
#
# COMPACT_ATOMS: atom_id res chain seq x y z
N MET A 1 7.77 -4.70 8.66
CA MET A 1 8.70 -3.60 9.00
C MET A 1 8.25 -2.38 8.22
N THR A 2 8.03 -1.22 8.84
CA THR A 2 7.69 0.00 8.08
C THR A 2 8.96 0.52 7.41
N LEU A 3 8.99 0.55 6.08
CA LEU A 3 10.08 1.17 5.35
C LEU A 3 10.04 2.68 5.58
N LYS A 4 11.01 3.19 6.34
CA LYS A 4 11.28 4.62 6.43
C LYS A 4 12.05 5.02 5.19
N TRP A 5 11.50 5.98 4.47
CA TRP A 5 12.09 6.60 3.30
C TRP A 5 13.51 7.13 3.59
N PRO A 6 14.54 6.87 2.76
CA PRO A 6 15.83 7.49 2.96
C PRO A 6 15.77 8.97 2.56
N ALA A 7 16.63 9.78 3.17
CA ALA A 7 16.81 11.17 2.79
C ALA A 7 17.07 11.28 1.28
N TYR A 8 16.23 12.10 0.65
CA TYR A 8 16.17 12.50 -0.74
C TYR A 8 17.50 12.39 -1.54
N ASN A 9 17.49 11.67 -2.67
CA ASN A 9 18.44 11.92 -3.77
C ASN A 9 18.26 13.38 -4.27
N ASP A 10 19.30 14.06 -4.73
CA ASP A 10 19.39 15.49 -5.15
C ASP A 10 18.34 16.06 -6.16
N THR A 11 17.25 15.38 -6.43
CA THR A 11 16.09 15.91 -7.16
C THR A 11 15.23 16.80 -6.26
N ALA A 12 14.35 17.63 -6.83
CA ALA A 12 13.39 18.40 -6.02
C ALA A 12 12.29 17.48 -5.45
N PRO A 13 11.73 17.79 -4.26
CA PRO A 13 10.51 17.15 -3.71
C PRO A 13 9.42 17.00 -4.77
N HIS A 14 8.75 15.84 -4.84
CA HIS A 14 7.54 15.74 -5.65
C HIS A 14 6.56 16.85 -5.21
N PRO A 15 5.92 17.61 -6.13
CA PRO A 15 5.11 18.79 -5.78
C PRO A 15 3.96 18.54 -4.80
N LEU A 16 3.55 17.28 -4.65
CA LEU A 16 2.49 16.86 -3.73
C LEU A 16 2.98 16.56 -2.31
N VAL A 17 4.28 16.56 -2.03
CA VAL A 17 4.77 16.29 -0.67
C VAL A 17 4.22 17.32 0.30
N GLY A 18 3.57 16.86 1.37
CA GLY A 18 2.89 17.69 2.36
C GLY A 18 1.50 18.19 1.95
N ALA A 19 1.03 17.86 0.75
CA ALA A 19 -0.29 18.29 0.28
C ALA A 19 -1.43 17.51 0.95
N GLU A 20 -2.58 18.18 1.09
CA GLU A 20 -3.86 17.57 1.40
C GLU A 20 -4.64 17.39 0.09
N VAL A 21 -4.59 16.19 -0.49
CA VAL A 21 -5.22 15.90 -1.78
C VAL A 21 -6.70 15.53 -1.55
N PRO A 22 -7.67 16.30 -2.07
CA PRO A 22 -9.09 16.04 -1.80
C PRO A 22 -9.58 14.77 -2.51
N ILE A 23 -10.42 13.99 -1.83
CA ILE A 23 -11.17 12.88 -2.45
C ILE A 23 -12.28 13.48 -3.34
N THR A 24 -12.24 13.17 -4.63
CA THR A 24 -13.18 13.71 -5.61
C THR A 24 -14.57 13.06 -5.54
N VAL A 25 -15.55 13.60 -6.28
CA VAL A 25 -16.87 12.97 -6.42
C VAL A 25 -16.79 11.56 -7.02
N PHE A 26 -15.82 11.30 -7.91
CA PHE A 26 -15.64 9.99 -8.54
C PHE A 26 -15.02 8.99 -7.58
N ASP A 27 -14.05 9.41 -6.79
CA ASP A 27 -13.45 8.56 -5.75
C ASP A 27 -14.48 8.16 -4.70
N ARG A 28 -15.37 9.08 -4.31
CA ARG A 28 -16.48 8.78 -3.36
C ARG A 28 -17.56 7.87 -3.94
N ALA A 29 -17.68 7.81 -5.27
CA ALA A 29 -18.61 6.90 -5.93
C ALA A 29 -18.04 5.46 -6.03
N ALA A 30 -16.73 5.30 -5.83
CA ALA A 30 -16.08 3.99 -5.79
C ALA A 30 -16.29 3.30 -4.42
N PHE A 31 -15.99 2.00 -4.37
CA PHE A 31 -16.06 1.23 -3.14
C PHE A 31 -14.96 1.64 -2.15
N ASP A 32 -15.35 1.89 -0.90
CA ASP A 32 -14.42 2.17 0.21
C ASP A 32 -13.88 0.85 0.79
N LEU A 33 -12.99 0.21 0.03
CA LEU A 33 -12.39 -1.08 0.39
C LEU A 33 -10.93 -1.19 -0.06
N PHE A 34 -10.20 -2.11 0.53
CA PHE A 34 -8.92 -2.57 0.01
C PHE A 34 -9.18 -3.65 -1.05
N VAL A 35 -8.65 -3.47 -2.26
CA VAL A 35 -8.74 -4.46 -3.33
C VAL A 35 -7.56 -5.45 -3.21
N PRO A 36 -7.76 -6.70 -2.75
CA PRO A 36 -6.69 -7.70 -2.71
C PRO A 36 -6.24 -8.10 -4.12
N MET A 37 -4.93 -8.21 -4.31
CA MET A 37 -4.32 -8.81 -5.50
C MET A 37 -3.18 -9.75 -5.08
N VAL A 38 -3.13 -10.93 -5.69
CA VAL A 38 -2.10 -11.95 -5.42
C VAL A 38 -1.41 -12.31 -6.73
N PHE A 39 -0.08 -12.27 -6.73
CA PHE A 39 0.75 -12.67 -7.87
C PHE A 39 1.70 -13.78 -7.42
N ALA A 40 1.79 -14.85 -8.21
CA ALA A 40 2.68 -15.98 -7.97
C ALA A 40 3.72 -16.06 -9.09
N TYR A 41 4.99 -16.15 -8.72
CA TYR A 41 6.11 -16.22 -9.65
C TYR A 41 6.90 -17.52 -9.43
N ARG A 42 7.21 -18.23 -10.51
CA ARG A 42 8.12 -19.39 -10.43
C ARG A 42 9.55 -18.89 -10.18
N ALA A 43 10.35 -19.72 -9.51
CA ALA A 43 11.76 -19.44 -9.34
C ALA A 43 12.50 -19.40 -10.70
N PRO A 44 13.54 -18.58 -10.83
CA PRO A 44 14.01 -17.62 -9.84
C PRO A 44 13.15 -16.35 -9.80
N ALA A 45 12.90 -15.82 -8.60
CA ALA A 45 12.26 -14.53 -8.39
C ALA A 45 13.29 -13.50 -7.89
N PRO A 46 13.05 -12.18 -8.04
CA PRO A 46 13.88 -11.14 -7.43
C PRO A 46 14.00 -11.33 -5.92
N SER A 47 15.13 -10.88 -5.34
CA SER A 47 15.28 -10.86 -3.88
C SER A 47 14.33 -9.85 -3.23
N ASN A 48 14.07 -10.03 -1.93
CA ASN A 48 13.25 -9.08 -1.17
C ASN A 48 13.82 -7.66 -1.21
N GLU A 49 15.15 -7.50 -1.17
CA GLU A 49 15.80 -6.19 -1.29
C GLU A 49 15.55 -5.54 -2.66
N ALA A 50 15.67 -6.30 -3.75
CA ALA A 50 15.37 -5.79 -5.09
C ALA A 50 13.89 -5.34 -5.22
N LEU A 51 12.97 -6.07 -4.59
CA LEU A 51 11.54 -5.68 -4.55
C LEU A 51 11.32 -4.40 -3.75
N LYS A 52 11.96 -4.23 -2.59
CA LYS A 52 11.86 -3.00 -1.79
C LYS A 52 12.43 -1.78 -2.54
N GLU A 53 13.59 -1.92 -3.17
CA GLU A 53 14.18 -0.85 -4.00
C GLU A 53 13.31 -0.50 -5.20
N GLY A 54 12.67 -1.49 -5.82
CA GLY A 54 11.67 -1.29 -6.87
C GLY A 54 10.45 -0.54 -6.36
N LEU A 55 9.93 -0.93 -5.20
CA LEU A 55 8.78 -0.29 -4.56
C LEU A 55 9.04 1.17 -4.21
N VAL A 56 10.22 1.48 -3.64
CA VAL A 56 10.62 2.88 -3.35
C VAL A 56 10.56 3.70 -4.63
N ARG A 57 11.21 3.27 -5.71
CA ARG A 57 11.18 3.96 -7.01
C ARG A 57 9.77 4.12 -7.59
N ALA A 58 8.91 3.11 -7.43
CA ALA A 58 7.53 3.21 -7.89
C ALA A 58 6.72 4.24 -7.10
N VAL A 59 6.89 4.28 -5.76
CA VAL A 59 6.20 5.21 -4.87
C VAL A 59 6.68 6.66 -5.03
N GLU A 60 7.94 6.89 -5.43
CA GLU A 60 8.46 8.23 -5.77
C GLU A 60 7.59 8.96 -6.80
N ALA A 61 7.12 8.23 -7.81
CA ALA A 61 6.26 8.78 -8.85
C ALA A 61 4.83 9.03 -8.38
N TYR A 62 4.40 8.40 -7.27
CA TYR A 62 3.03 8.42 -6.76
C TYR A 62 3.01 8.59 -5.23
N PRO A 63 3.46 9.75 -4.69
CA PRO A 63 3.71 9.90 -3.25
C PRO A 63 2.45 9.80 -2.38
N HIS A 64 1.26 9.97 -2.95
CA HIS A 64 -0.01 9.76 -2.24
C HIS A 64 -0.19 8.32 -1.76
N LEU A 65 0.46 7.34 -2.41
CA LEU A 65 0.47 5.93 -1.98
C LEU A 65 1.22 5.72 -0.66
N ALA A 66 2.15 6.62 -0.31
CA ALA A 66 2.84 6.64 0.98
C ALA A 66 2.18 7.57 2.01
N GLY A 67 1.04 8.17 1.68
CA GLY A 67 0.28 9.06 2.55
C GLY A 67 -0.67 8.32 3.49
N ARG A 68 -1.60 9.06 4.09
CA ARG A 68 -2.72 8.53 4.87
C ARG A 68 -4.04 9.14 4.45
N LEU A 69 -5.09 8.32 4.43
CA LEU A 69 -6.45 8.83 4.36
C LEU A 69 -6.77 9.51 5.70
N ALA A 70 -7.27 10.75 5.64
CA ALA A 70 -7.59 11.58 6.79
C ALA A 70 -8.92 12.30 6.57
N VAL A 71 -9.43 12.93 7.63
CA VAL A 71 -10.68 13.69 7.64
C VAL A 71 -10.39 15.10 8.16
N ASP A 72 -10.88 16.13 7.46
CA ASP A 72 -10.70 17.52 7.86
C ASP A 72 -11.71 17.92 8.96
N ARG A 73 -11.58 19.16 9.48
CA ARG A 73 -12.50 19.71 10.48
C ARG A 73 -13.97 19.82 10.04
N HIS A 74 -14.26 19.64 8.76
CA HIS A 74 -15.60 19.69 8.17
C HIS A 74 -16.11 18.29 7.80
N GLY A 75 -15.41 17.22 8.21
CA GLY A 75 -15.79 15.84 7.93
C GLY A 75 -15.46 15.38 6.50
N ARG A 76 -14.68 16.15 5.73
CA ARG A 76 -14.32 15.81 4.35
C ARG A 76 -13.06 14.95 4.33
N ARG A 77 -13.11 13.83 3.61
CA ARG A 77 -11.97 12.94 3.41
C ARG A 77 -10.95 13.54 2.43
N PHE A 78 -9.68 13.35 2.73
CA PHE A 78 -8.55 13.72 1.87
C PHE A 78 -7.37 12.76 2.12
N ILE A 79 -6.43 12.71 1.17
CA ILE A 79 -5.15 12.02 1.36
C ILE A 79 -4.12 13.03 1.83
N HIS A 80 -3.61 12.85 3.04
CA HIS A 80 -2.46 13.59 3.55
C HIS A 80 -1.18 12.95 3.00
N VAL A 81 -0.47 13.63 2.11
CA VAL A 81 0.77 13.15 1.50
C VAL A 81 1.94 13.39 2.46
N ASN A 82 1.96 12.63 3.55
CA ASN A 82 2.85 12.82 4.70
C ASN A 82 4.10 11.93 4.70
N ASN A 83 4.32 11.14 3.65
CA ASN A 83 5.44 10.20 3.51
C ASN A 83 5.57 9.22 4.70
N GLU A 84 4.46 8.83 5.31
CA GLU A 84 4.46 7.87 6.42
C GLU A 84 4.73 6.42 5.93
N GLY A 85 4.74 6.22 4.62
CA GLY A 85 5.28 5.03 3.97
C GLY A 85 4.25 3.96 3.67
N VAL A 86 4.72 2.90 3.02
CA VAL A 86 3.94 1.70 2.65
C VAL A 86 4.36 0.53 3.54
N LEU A 87 3.40 -0.28 3.98
CA LEU A 87 3.68 -1.48 4.77
C LEU A 87 4.22 -2.59 3.87
N VAL A 88 5.39 -3.13 4.23
CA VAL A 88 5.96 -4.34 3.61
C VAL A 88 6.14 -5.42 4.67
N VAL A 89 5.63 -6.61 4.35
CA VAL A 89 5.71 -7.81 5.18
C VAL A 89 6.42 -8.88 4.37
N GLU A 90 7.51 -9.40 4.92
CA GLU A 90 8.21 -10.56 4.38
C GLU A 90 7.83 -11.79 5.21
N ALA A 91 7.55 -12.88 4.52
CA ALA A 91 7.24 -14.16 5.15
C ALA A 91 7.94 -15.27 4.37
N THR A 92 8.27 -16.35 5.08
CA THR A 92 8.76 -17.60 4.48
C THR A 92 7.78 -18.70 4.84
N VAL A 93 7.43 -19.53 3.87
CA VAL A 93 6.53 -20.67 4.05
C VAL A 93 7.26 -21.92 3.58
N GLU A 94 7.29 -22.94 4.42
CA GLU A 94 7.87 -24.25 4.08
C GLU A 94 6.88 -25.06 3.24
N ALA A 95 6.72 -24.70 1.97
CA ALA A 95 5.86 -25.40 1.01
C ALA A 95 6.33 -25.19 -0.44
N ASP A 96 5.99 -26.12 -1.33
CA ASP A 96 6.13 -25.92 -2.77
C ASP A 96 4.99 -25.04 -3.32
N LEU A 97 5.34 -24.06 -4.15
CA LEU A 97 4.35 -23.12 -4.69
C LEU A 97 3.30 -23.82 -5.59
N ALA A 98 3.68 -24.85 -6.36
CA ALA A 98 2.74 -25.56 -7.21
C ALA A 98 1.74 -26.39 -6.38
N ASP A 99 2.19 -26.99 -5.29
CA ASP A 99 1.32 -27.71 -4.36
C ASP A 99 0.30 -26.77 -3.70
N VAL A 100 0.75 -25.57 -3.28
CA VAL A 100 -0.13 -24.55 -2.69
C VAL A 100 -1.17 -24.06 -3.69
N LEU A 101 -0.80 -23.83 -4.95
CA LEU A 101 -1.73 -23.34 -5.97
C LEU A 101 -2.75 -24.38 -6.42
N THR A 102 -2.46 -25.67 -6.28
CA THR A 102 -3.36 -26.76 -6.67
C THR A 102 -4.26 -27.24 -5.52
N ASN A 103 -3.87 -26.99 -4.27
CA ASN A 103 -4.71 -27.27 -3.11
C ASN A 103 -5.80 -26.20 -2.94
N SER A 104 -7.03 -26.51 -3.36
CA SER A 104 -8.18 -25.59 -3.32
C SER A 104 -8.58 -25.08 -1.93
N GLY A 105 -8.00 -25.61 -0.84
CA GLY A 105 -8.19 -25.12 0.53
C GLY A 105 -7.05 -24.24 1.09
N ALA A 106 -5.94 -24.09 0.36
CA ALA A 106 -4.77 -23.36 0.85
C ALA A 106 -4.87 -21.82 0.68
N MET A 107 -5.74 -21.35 -0.21
CA MET A 107 -5.95 -19.91 -0.45
C MET A 107 -7.17 -19.41 0.33
N ALA A 108 -6.97 -18.38 1.15
CA ALA A 108 -8.07 -17.75 1.87
C ALA A 108 -9.07 -17.10 0.89
N ALA A 109 -10.35 -17.46 1.02
CA ALA A 109 -11.42 -16.87 0.21
C ALA A 109 -11.85 -15.49 0.69
N ASN A 110 -11.48 -15.10 1.91
CA ASN A 110 -11.76 -13.80 2.51
C ASN A 110 -10.53 -13.29 3.27
N VAL A 111 -10.19 -12.03 3.04
CA VAL A 111 -9.03 -11.34 3.62
C VAL A 111 -9.41 -10.00 4.25
N ALA A 112 -10.70 -9.71 4.43
CA ALA A 112 -11.17 -8.43 4.97
C ALA A 112 -10.57 -8.12 6.35
N ASP A 113 -10.43 -9.15 7.20
CA ASP A 113 -9.89 -9.03 8.56
C ASP A 113 -8.37 -8.77 8.59
N LEU A 114 -7.69 -8.82 7.44
CA LEU A 114 -6.27 -8.49 7.32
C LEU A 114 -6.02 -6.99 7.09
N TYR A 115 -7.08 -6.20 6.85
CA TYR A 115 -6.95 -4.78 6.55
C TYR A 115 -7.21 -3.90 7.78
N PRO A 116 -6.54 -2.73 7.88
CA PRO A 116 -6.88 -1.74 8.89
C PRO A 116 -8.33 -1.27 8.74
N PRO A 117 -9.01 -0.93 9.85
CA PRO A 117 -10.32 -0.30 9.78
C PRO A 117 -10.23 1.07 9.08
N PRO A 118 -11.32 1.52 8.43
CA PRO A 118 -11.36 2.85 7.83
C PRO A 118 -11.15 3.94 8.90
N PRO A 119 -10.55 5.10 8.54
CA PRO A 119 -10.34 6.18 9.49
C PRO A 119 -11.68 6.74 10.00
N GLU A 120 -11.81 6.85 11.31
CA GLU A 120 -12.97 7.44 11.98
C GLU A 120 -12.95 8.98 11.88
N ALA A 121 -14.14 9.59 11.82
CA ALA A 121 -14.24 11.03 12.00
C ALA A 121 -13.87 11.38 13.46
N ARG A 122 -12.99 12.36 13.66
CA ARG A 122 -12.74 12.89 15.00
C ARG A 122 -13.98 13.65 15.46
N ASN A 123 -14.68 13.11 16.46
CA ASN A 123 -15.77 13.78 17.17
C ASN A 123 -15.27 14.98 17.97
#